data_AF-A0A0N5C1Z0-F1
#
_entry.id   AF-A0A0N5C1Z0-F1
#
_cell.length_a   1.000
_cell.length_b   1.000
_cell.length_c   1.000
_cell.angle_alpha   90.00
_cell.angle_beta   90.00
_cell.angle_gamma   90.00
#
_symmetry.space_group_name_H-M   'P 1'
#
loop_
_entity.id
_entity.type
_entity.pdbx_description
1 polymer ?
#
loop_
_entity_poly.entity_id
_entity_poly.type
_entity_poly.pdbx_seq_one_letter_code
_entity_poly.pdbx_strand_id
1 'polypeptide(L)'
;MGLEDASIVERNFLRLVKELNCTNRDHDKEVRCMQTKNASEIINTTETISNPLQSVLRYPFMAVDYDGYFFERPVEKILGTEKFKKDVDVLLEKTTNESTIYMNHYLQNTTYGCPFYPNKPVEDPDNQCNMTKKQYLKSIEFLVKILNLNVTATKKIRKIYSNLTLISYRDRAVRIFVDFFFDCDFLEFGKKIDTYINKTKDKYFFVLGKRISINPWQLFFGVTHDCQSHYMFGHPFLNATAYGYNATMEQEFSSQYMKILSKFTHNAKLYKGYPDKIWNYWPNFNAGETFGVFVNSTLRGWDQYDIINISTHTCERVKNIKLCYRLPRFSIPDICLI
;
A
#
# COMPACT_ATOMS: atom_id res chain seq x y z
N MET A 1 -1.21 3.35 6.15
CA MET A 1 -1.90 4.33 5.29
C MET A 1 -3.44 4.24 5.35
N GLY A 2 -4.05 3.18 5.91
CA GLY A 2 -5.49 2.94 5.78
C GLY A 2 -6.44 3.56 6.82
N LEU A 3 -5.96 4.29 7.83
CA LEU A 3 -6.81 4.91 8.86
C LEU A 3 -6.45 6.38 9.05
N GLU A 4 -7.44 7.22 9.34
CA GLU A 4 -7.28 8.64 9.64
C GLU A 4 -7.63 8.98 11.09
N ASP A 5 -7.04 10.06 11.59
CA ASP A 5 -7.41 10.65 12.87
C ASP A 5 -8.88 11.08 12.84
N ALA A 6 -9.66 10.61 13.81
CA ALA A 6 -11.10 10.88 13.89
C ALA A 6 -11.43 12.38 13.83
N SER A 7 -10.59 13.24 14.43
CA SER A 7 -10.81 14.68 14.42
C SER A 7 -10.63 15.31 13.04
N ILE A 8 -9.78 14.73 12.18
CA ILE A 8 -9.61 15.20 10.80
C ILE A 8 -10.87 14.89 10.00
N VAL A 9 -11.39 13.66 10.12
CA VAL A 9 -12.60 13.22 9.42
C VAL A 9 -13.83 14.00 9.92
N GLU A 10 -13.92 14.28 11.22
CA GLU A 10 -14.96 15.12 11.81
C GLU A 10 -14.90 16.56 11.27
N ARG A 11 -13.72 17.18 11.19
CA ARG A 11 -13.56 18.51 10.57
C ARG A 11 -13.99 18.52 9.10
N ASN A 12 -13.68 17.44 8.36
CA ASN A 12 -14.13 17.27 6.98
C ASN A 12 -15.65 17.14 6.89
N PHE A 13 -16.26 16.41 7.83
CA PHE A 13 -17.72 16.24 7.91
C PHE A 13 -18.43 17.57 8.19
N LEU A 14 -17.96 18.33 9.17
CA LEU A 14 -18.54 19.66 9.47
C LEU A 14 -18.40 20.63 8.28
N ARG A 15 -17.32 20.52 7.51
CA ARG A 15 -17.18 21.28 6.26
C ARG A 15 -18.20 20.83 5.22
N LEU A 16 -18.42 19.53 5.04
CA LEU A 16 -19.43 19.00 4.12
C LEU A 16 -20.84 19.48 4.49
N VAL A 17 -21.21 19.41 5.77
CA VAL A 17 -22.48 19.93 6.31
C VAL A 17 -22.68 21.40 5.91
N LYS A 18 -21.63 22.22 6.07
CA LYS A 18 -21.66 23.63 5.72
C LYS A 18 -21.85 23.85 4.22
N GLU A 19 -21.06 23.19 3.38
CA GLU A 19 -21.13 23.33 1.91
C GLU A 19 -22.47 22.85 1.33
N LEU A 20 -23.13 21.90 2.00
CA LEU A 20 -24.48 21.44 1.64
C LEU A 20 -25.60 22.33 2.22
N ASN A 21 -25.27 23.44 2.89
CA ASN A 21 -26.22 24.32 3.59
C ASN A 21 -27.08 23.58 4.64
N CYS A 22 -26.49 22.60 5.33
CA CYS A 22 -27.15 21.80 6.36
C CYS A 22 -26.72 22.14 7.80
N THR A 23 -25.98 23.23 8.00
CA THR A 23 -25.49 23.65 9.32
C THR A 23 -26.63 23.82 10.32
N ASN A 24 -26.48 23.21 11.50
CA ASN A 24 -27.43 23.34 12.59
C ASN A 24 -26.71 23.32 13.94
N ARG A 25 -27.36 23.79 15.02
CA ARG A 25 -26.82 23.61 16.38
C ARG A 25 -27.02 22.19 16.91
N ASP A 26 -27.97 21.47 16.33
CA ASP A 26 -28.34 20.11 16.69
C ASP A 26 -27.84 19.15 15.60
N HIS A 27 -26.87 18.29 15.95
CA HIS A 27 -26.24 17.35 15.03
C HIS A 27 -27.25 16.39 14.37
N ASP A 28 -28.31 16.00 15.07
CA ASP A 28 -29.33 15.13 14.48
C ASP A 28 -30.08 15.85 13.36
N LYS A 29 -30.25 17.17 13.47
CA LYS A 29 -30.85 17.98 12.40
C LYS A 29 -29.89 18.18 11.23
N GLU A 30 -28.58 18.26 11.48
CA GLU A 30 -27.57 18.29 10.41
C GLU A 30 -27.65 17.01 9.57
N VAL A 31 -27.62 15.84 10.24
CA VAL A 31 -27.71 14.54 9.57
C VAL A 31 -29.03 14.39 8.80
N ARG A 32 -30.17 14.75 9.42
CA ARG A 32 -31.47 14.71 8.73
C ARG A 32 -31.51 15.60 7.49
N CYS A 33 -30.92 16.79 7.55
CA CYS A 33 -30.81 17.66 6.37
C CYS A 33 -29.97 17.02 5.28
N MET A 34 -28.80 16.47 5.62
CA MET A 34 -27.93 15.78 4.66
C MET A 34 -28.64 14.60 3.98
N GLN A 35 -29.48 13.86 4.72
CA GLN A 35 -30.28 12.76 4.16
C GLN A 35 -31.33 13.21 3.12
N THR A 36 -31.69 14.49 3.09
CA THR A 36 -32.56 15.04 2.02
C THR A 36 -31.82 15.45 0.75
N LYS A 37 -30.48 15.46 0.78
CA LYS A 37 -29.66 15.83 -0.38
C LYS A 37 -29.54 14.69 -1.36
N ASN A 38 -29.39 15.03 -2.63
CA ASN A 38 -29.10 14.05 -3.66
C ASN A 38 -27.71 13.46 -3.46
N ALA A 39 -27.55 12.15 -3.68
CA ALA A 39 -26.27 11.48 -3.53
C ALA A 39 -25.16 12.12 -4.41
N SER A 40 -25.50 12.53 -5.64
CA SER A 40 -24.58 13.22 -6.54
C SER A 40 -24.11 14.57 -6.00
N GLU A 41 -24.98 15.32 -5.32
CA GLU A 41 -24.61 16.59 -4.66
C GLU A 41 -23.58 16.31 -3.56
N ILE A 42 -23.85 15.32 -2.69
CA ILE A 42 -22.94 14.94 -1.60
C ILE A 42 -21.57 14.50 -2.13
N ILE A 43 -21.54 13.67 -3.18
CA ILE A 43 -20.29 13.17 -3.78
C ILE A 43 -19.50 14.33 -4.39
N ASN A 44 -20.13 15.16 -5.23
CA ASN A 44 -19.47 16.29 -5.88
C ASN A 44 -18.92 17.29 -4.85
N THR A 45 -19.68 17.57 -3.77
CA THR A 45 -19.19 18.44 -2.71
C THR A 45 -18.02 17.81 -1.95
N THR A 46 -18.07 16.50 -1.70
CA THR A 46 -16.97 15.77 -1.03
C THR A 46 -15.65 15.89 -1.78
N GLU A 47 -15.65 15.86 -3.11
CA GLU A 47 -14.44 15.98 -3.93
C GLU A 47 -13.74 17.34 -3.76
N THR A 48 -14.46 18.38 -3.33
CA THR A 48 -13.89 19.70 -3.07
C THR A 48 -13.29 19.86 -1.67
N ILE A 49 -13.53 18.89 -0.78
CA ILE A 49 -13.07 18.97 0.61
C ILE A 49 -11.60 18.62 0.67
N SER A 50 -10.82 19.58 1.15
CA SER A 50 -9.40 19.41 1.43
C SER A 50 -9.07 19.90 2.83
N ASN A 51 -8.22 19.17 3.54
CA ASN A 51 -7.80 19.49 4.89
C ASN A 51 -6.27 19.62 4.93
N PRO A 52 -5.72 20.76 5.37
CA PRO A 52 -4.28 20.99 5.36
C PRO A 52 -3.51 20.06 6.31
N LEU A 53 -4.19 19.46 7.30
CA LEU A 53 -3.61 18.48 8.22
C LEU A 53 -3.71 17.04 7.71
N GLN A 54 -4.42 16.83 6.60
CA GLN A 54 -4.60 15.53 5.97
C GLN A 54 -3.61 15.37 4.81
N SER A 55 -3.09 14.16 4.64
CA SER A 55 -2.24 13.84 3.50
C SER A 55 -3.05 13.93 2.20
N VAL A 56 -2.45 14.48 1.15
CA VAL A 56 -3.05 14.52 -0.20
C VAL A 56 -3.28 13.13 -0.82
N LEU A 57 -2.79 12.07 -0.18
CA LEU A 57 -3.01 10.68 -0.58
C LEU A 57 -4.23 10.04 0.09
N ARG A 58 -4.96 10.79 0.92
CA ARG A 58 -6.09 10.29 1.67
C ARG A 58 -7.38 10.94 1.20
N TYR A 59 -8.43 10.14 1.12
CA TYR A 59 -9.77 10.64 0.86
C TYR A 59 -10.30 11.42 2.07
N PRO A 60 -11.16 12.44 1.87
CA PRO A 60 -11.70 13.25 2.95
C PRO A 60 -12.46 12.44 4.00
N PHE A 61 -13.10 11.36 3.56
CA PHE A 61 -13.85 10.43 4.40
C PHE A 61 -13.29 9.02 4.21
N MET A 62 -12.76 8.45 5.28
CA MET A 62 -12.21 7.10 5.34
C MET A 62 -12.36 6.55 6.76
N ALA A 63 -12.07 5.28 6.96
CA ALA A 63 -12.10 4.68 8.29
C ALA A 63 -11.17 5.44 9.25
N VAL A 64 -11.66 5.67 10.47
CA VAL A 64 -10.93 6.37 11.52
C VAL A 64 -10.13 5.39 12.37
N ASP A 65 -9.04 5.86 12.98
CA ASP A 65 -8.19 5.04 13.84
C ASP A 65 -8.79 4.74 15.22
N TYR A 66 -9.85 5.46 15.58
CA TYR A 66 -10.61 5.31 16.81
C TYR A 66 -12.01 5.93 16.64
N ASP A 67 -13.07 5.17 16.90
CA ASP A 67 -14.46 5.67 16.90
C ASP A 67 -15.17 5.42 18.25
N GLY A 68 -14.55 4.69 19.18
CA GLY A 68 -15.16 4.30 20.45
C GLY A 68 -16.13 3.11 20.35
N TYR A 69 -16.37 2.57 19.15
CA TYR A 69 -17.32 1.49 18.88
C TYR A 69 -16.67 0.32 18.15
N PHE A 70 -16.33 0.47 16.87
CA PHE A 70 -15.61 -0.56 16.12
C PHE A 70 -14.17 -0.69 16.63
N PHE A 71 -13.50 0.45 16.81
CA PHE A 71 -12.21 0.55 17.49
C PHE A 71 -12.42 1.25 18.83
N GLU A 72 -12.51 0.46 19.90
CA GLU A 72 -12.63 0.97 21.28
C GLU A 72 -11.41 1.76 21.75
N ARG A 73 -10.28 1.70 21.03
CA ARG A 73 -9.03 2.43 21.27
C ARG A 73 -8.31 2.68 19.95
N PRO A 74 -7.37 3.64 19.88
CA PRO A 74 -6.51 3.80 18.71
C PRO A 74 -5.90 2.47 18.26
N VAL A 75 -6.01 2.14 16.96
CA VAL A 75 -5.55 0.85 16.41
C VAL A 75 -4.09 0.53 16.77
N GLU A 76 -3.22 1.53 16.83
CA GLU A 76 -1.83 1.35 17.29
C GLU A 76 -1.75 0.75 18.70
N LYS A 77 -2.64 1.19 19.61
CA LYS A 77 -2.74 0.63 20.96
C LYS A 77 -3.37 -0.76 20.96
N ILE A 78 -4.35 -1.03 20.10
CA ILE A 78 -4.94 -2.38 19.96
C ILE A 78 -3.86 -3.39 19.55
N LEU A 79 -3.06 -3.03 18.54
CA LEU A 79 -1.94 -3.85 18.07
C LEU A 79 -0.88 -4.09 19.15
N GLY A 80 -0.61 -3.10 20.01
CA GLY A 80 0.34 -3.23 21.12
C GLY A 80 -0.21 -3.93 22.38
N THR A 81 -1.53 -3.99 22.55
CA THR A 81 -2.18 -4.64 23.71
C THR A 81 -2.71 -6.04 23.39
N GLU A 82 -2.42 -6.52 22.18
CA GLU A 82 -2.73 -7.87 21.71
C GLU A 82 -4.23 -8.21 21.71
N LYS A 83 -5.11 -7.21 21.69
CA LYS A 83 -6.57 -7.37 21.72
C LYS A 83 -7.15 -7.59 20.33
N PHE A 84 -6.74 -8.68 19.68
CA PHE A 84 -7.25 -9.11 18.38
C PHE A 84 -7.25 -10.64 18.28
N LYS A 85 -7.86 -11.20 17.22
CA LYS A 85 -7.96 -12.65 17.02
C LYS A 85 -6.57 -13.25 16.74
N LYS A 86 -6.14 -14.21 17.56
CA LYS A 86 -4.80 -14.84 17.49
C LYS A 86 -4.79 -16.28 17.00
N ASP A 87 -5.91 -16.99 17.12
CA ASP A 87 -6.05 -18.37 16.67
C ASP A 87 -6.50 -18.43 15.20
N VAL A 88 -5.64 -17.92 14.30
CA VAL A 88 -5.88 -17.86 12.86
C VAL A 88 -4.59 -18.09 12.09
N ASP A 89 -4.71 -18.78 10.96
CA ASP A 89 -3.66 -18.80 9.95
C ASP A 89 -3.69 -17.46 9.18
N VAL A 90 -2.53 -16.97 8.75
CA VAL A 90 -2.40 -15.66 8.09
C VAL A 90 -1.61 -15.78 6.78
N LEU A 91 -2.18 -15.24 5.71
CA LEU A 91 -1.50 -15.06 4.43
C LEU A 91 -1.39 -13.56 4.14
N LEU A 92 -0.17 -13.06 4.08
CA LEU A 92 0.13 -11.68 3.71
C LEU A 92 0.63 -11.63 2.27
N GLU A 93 0.17 -10.61 1.55
CA GLU A 93 0.59 -10.33 0.18
C GLU A 93 1.05 -8.88 0.08
N LYS A 94 2.04 -8.66 -0.76
CA LYS A 94 2.30 -7.36 -1.37
C LYS A 94 2.66 -7.51 -2.84
N THR A 95 2.56 -6.45 -3.61
CA THR A 95 3.15 -6.39 -4.95
C THR A 95 4.59 -5.88 -4.91
N THR A 96 5.31 -5.98 -6.02
CA THR A 96 6.69 -5.47 -6.08
C THR A 96 6.79 -3.95 -5.96
N ASN A 97 5.77 -3.21 -6.43
CA ASN A 97 5.77 -1.76 -6.57
C ASN A 97 4.41 -1.13 -6.16
N GLU A 98 3.89 -1.44 -4.97
CA GLU A 98 2.55 -1.01 -4.49
C GLU A 98 2.23 0.47 -4.73
N SER A 99 3.17 1.38 -4.44
CA SER A 99 2.90 2.81 -4.42
C SER A 99 2.97 3.51 -5.78
N THR A 100 3.49 2.85 -6.83
CA THR A 100 3.82 3.55 -8.08
C THR A 100 2.58 4.04 -8.81
N ILE A 101 1.44 3.35 -8.65
CA ILE A 101 0.15 3.77 -9.22
C ILE A 101 -0.25 5.18 -8.81
N TYR A 102 0.11 5.59 -7.59
CA TYR A 102 -0.21 6.90 -7.05
C TYR A 102 0.80 7.97 -7.46
N MET A 103 2.00 7.62 -7.94
CA MET A 103 3.07 8.59 -8.22
C MET A 103 2.65 9.64 -9.24
N ASN A 104 1.95 9.25 -10.30
CA ASN A 104 1.47 10.20 -11.30
C ASN A 104 0.47 11.20 -10.73
N HIS A 105 -0.30 10.82 -9.70
CA HIS A 105 -1.30 11.70 -9.08
C HIS A 105 -0.62 12.84 -8.30
N TYR A 106 0.43 12.54 -7.53
CA TYR A 106 1.08 13.53 -6.67
C TYR A 106 2.40 14.11 -7.19
N LEU A 107 3.01 13.50 -8.22
CA LEU A 107 4.25 13.98 -8.87
C LEU A 107 4.01 14.48 -10.31
N GLN A 108 2.77 14.72 -10.72
CA GLN A 108 2.44 15.17 -12.07
C GLN A 108 3.12 16.47 -12.49
N ASN A 109 3.27 17.39 -11.53
CA ASN A 109 3.79 18.74 -11.79
C ASN A 109 5.23 18.70 -12.31
N THR A 110 5.59 19.66 -13.17
CA THR A 110 6.94 19.85 -13.74
C THR A 110 8.05 19.92 -12.68
N THR A 111 7.71 20.35 -11.46
CA THR A 111 8.57 20.33 -10.26
C THR A 111 9.14 18.95 -9.95
N TYR A 112 8.37 17.89 -10.21
CA TYR A 112 8.73 16.50 -9.93
C TYR A 112 8.97 15.67 -11.20
N GLY A 113 8.46 16.11 -12.36
CA GLY A 113 8.78 15.52 -13.66
C GLY A 113 8.21 14.12 -13.87
N CYS A 114 7.01 13.85 -13.35
CA CYS A 114 6.32 12.57 -13.53
C CYS A 114 4.92 12.77 -14.12
N PRO A 115 4.81 13.29 -15.36
CA PRO A 115 3.52 13.51 -15.99
C PRO A 115 2.86 12.18 -16.38
N PHE A 116 1.54 12.24 -16.60
CA PHE A 116 0.76 11.13 -17.12
C PHE A 116 -0.08 11.58 -18.30
N TYR A 117 0.12 10.92 -19.43
CA TYR A 117 -0.60 11.12 -20.67
C TYR A 117 -1.35 9.84 -21.01
N PRO A 118 -2.64 9.72 -20.66
CA PRO A 118 -3.40 8.47 -20.81
C PRO A 118 -3.59 8.02 -22.27
N ASN A 119 -3.49 8.97 -23.22
CA ASN A 119 -3.64 8.69 -24.64
C ASN A 119 -2.34 8.22 -25.32
N LYS A 120 -1.22 8.18 -24.59
CA LYS A 120 0.08 7.74 -25.11
C LYS A 120 0.34 6.27 -24.73
N PRO A 121 1.12 5.52 -25.53
CA PRO A 121 1.55 4.17 -25.18
C PRO A 121 2.23 4.08 -23.80
N VAL A 122 2.16 2.92 -23.16
CA VAL A 122 2.74 2.69 -21.81
C VAL A 122 4.28 2.73 -21.81
N GLU A 123 4.89 2.61 -22.99
CA GLU A 123 6.32 2.72 -23.28
C GLU A 123 6.76 4.13 -23.70
N ASP A 124 5.82 5.06 -23.93
CA ASP A 124 6.15 6.39 -24.43
C ASP A 124 7.14 7.09 -23.46
N PRO A 125 8.26 7.66 -23.95
CA PRO A 125 9.28 8.29 -23.13
C PRO A 125 8.74 9.36 -22.18
N ASP A 126 7.73 10.12 -22.59
CA ASP A 126 7.12 11.17 -21.78
C ASP A 126 6.37 10.60 -20.57
N ASN A 127 5.94 9.35 -20.68
CA ASN A 127 5.17 8.61 -19.70
C ASN A 127 6.07 7.82 -18.73
N GLN A 128 7.40 7.83 -18.90
CA GLN A 128 8.32 7.03 -18.08
C GLN A 128 8.77 7.70 -16.78
N CYS A 129 8.29 8.91 -16.47
CA CYS A 129 8.69 9.69 -15.29
C CYS A 129 10.21 9.80 -15.11
N ASN A 130 10.92 10.09 -16.19
CA ASN A 130 12.39 10.20 -16.18
C ASN A 130 12.84 11.44 -15.42
N MET A 131 13.07 11.29 -14.11
CA MET A 131 13.43 12.40 -13.21
C MET A 131 14.87 12.86 -13.39
N THR A 132 15.06 14.17 -13.42
CA THR A 132 16.37 14.80 -13.16
C THR A 132 16.74 14.70 -11.68
N LYS A 133 18.02 14.92 -11.33
CA LYS A 133 18.47 15.01 -9.93
C LYS A 133 17.67 16.03 -9.12
N LYS A 134 17.36 17.19 -9.72
CA LYS A 134 16.60 18.26 -9.06
C LYS A 134 15.17 17.80 -8.73
N GLN A 135 14.48 17.20 -9.70
CA GLN A 135 13.14 16.65 -9.53
C GLN A 135 13.09 15.53 -8.48
N TYR A 136 14.07 14.62 -8.50
CA TYR A 136 14.22 13.60 -7.48
C TYR A 136 14.36 14.19 -6.07
N LEU A 137 15.23 15.20 -5.89
CA LEU A 137 15.38 15.86 -4.58
C LEU A 137 14.08 16.53 -4.13
N LYS A 138 13.34 17.16 -5.06
CA LYS A 138 12.01 17.72 -4.77
C LYS A 138 10.98 16.67 -4.39
N SER A 139 11.03 15.48 -4.98
CA SER A 139 10.14 14.37 -4.59
C SER A 139 10.37 13.93 -3.13
N ILE A 140 11.61 14.00 -2.62
CA ILE A 140 11.92 13.70 -1.21
C ILE A 140 11.38 14.80 -0.29
N GLU A 141 11.53 16.07 -0.67
CA GLU A 141 10.94 17.19 0.09
C GLU A 141 9.41 17.05 0.15
N PHE A 142 8.78 16.66 -0.96
CA PHE A 142 7.36 16.37 -1.01
C PHE A 142 6.98 15.24 -0.05
N LEU A 143 7.69 14.11 -0.08
CA LEU A 143 7.47 12.98 0.83
C LEU A 143 7.52 13.41 2.31
N VAL A 144 8.56 14.16 2.68
CA VAL A 144 8.74 14.68 4.05
C VAL A 144 7.56 15.54 4.47
N LYS A 145 7.09 16.42 3.57
CA LYS A 145 5.91 17.26 3.82
C LYS A 145 4.65 16.41 4.03
N ILE A 146 4.35 15.47 3.14
CA ILE A 146 3.08 14.72 3.19
C ILE A 146 3.03 13.70 4.32
N LEU A 147 4.18 13.27 4.84
CA LEU A 147 4.29 12.45 6.04
C LEU A 147 4.35 13.28 7.33
N ASN A 148 4.26 14.61 7.23
CA ASN A 148 4.41 15.55 8.35
C ASN A 148 5.70 15.29 9.16
N LEU A 149 6.82 15.14 8.46
CA LEU A 149 8.13 14.92 9.06
C LEU A 149 8.91 16.24 9.17
N ASN A 150 9.78 16.34 10.16
CA ASN A 150 10.73 17.43 10.29
C ASN A 150 11.64 17.49 9.06
N VAL A 151 11.90 18.69 8.55
CA VAL A 151 12.70 18.91 7.32
C VAL A 151 14.08 18.26 7.36
N THR A 152 14.67 18.06 8.55
CA THR A 152 15.94 17.37 8.73
C THR A 152 15.91 15.91 8.28
N ALA A 153 14.73 15.26 8.26
CA ALA A 153 14.52 13.92 7.71
C ALA A 153 14.95 13.83 6.24
N THR A 154 14.81 14.91 5.46
CA THR A 154 15.24 14.98 4.05
C THR A 154 16.69 14.52 3.88
N LYS A 155 17.60 14.99 4.73
CA LYS A 155 19.03 14.62 4.66
C LYS A 155 19.24 13.15 5.00
N LYS A 156 18.50 12.61 5.99
CA LYS A 156 18.58 11.20 6.40
C LYS A 156 18.06 10.27 5.31
N ILE A 157 16.89 10.57 4.74
CA ILE A 157 16.32 9.82 3.61
C ILE A 157 17.33 9.79 2.46
N ARG A 158 17.84 10.96 2.04
CA ARG A 158 18.85 11.03 0.97
C ARG A 158 20.07 10.14 1.22
N LYS A 159 20.55 10.07 2.46
CA LYS A 159 21.71 9.24 2.84
C LYS A 159 21.39 7.74 2.82
N ILE A 160 20.17 7.33 3.16
CA ILE A 160 19.80 5.91 3.13
C ILE A 160 19.81 5.39 1.69
N TYR A 161 19.27 6.16 0.75
CA TYR A 161 19.10 5.76 -0.63
C TYR A 161 20.22 6.27 -1.56
N SER A 162 21.30 6.84 -1.00
CA SER A 162 22.44 7.33 -1.81
C SER A 162 23.21 6.19 -2.47
N ASN A 163 23.25 5.02 -1.82
CA ASN A 163 24.03 3.85 -2.26
C ASN A 163 23.34 3.05 -3.38
N LEU A 164 22.10 3.40 -3.74
CA LEU A 164 21.41 2.86 -4.92
C LEU A 164 21.94 3.52 -6.20
N THR A 165 23.26 3.62 -6.36
CA THR A 165 23.91 4.40 -7.41
C THR A 165 23.69 3.84 -8.81
N LEU A 166 23.41 2.54 -8.90
CA LEU A 166 23.24 1.79 -10.16
C LEU A 166 21.85 1.94 -10.79
N ILE A 167 20.92 2.62 -10.13
CA ILE A 167 19.56 2.83 -10.65
C ILE A 167 19.27 4.32 -10.91
N SER A 168 18.32 4.56 -11.82
CA SER A 168 17.88 5.90 -12.23
C SER A 168 17.31 6.70 -11.05
N TYR A 169 17.27 8.03 -11.17
CA TYR A 169 16.64 8.88 -10.14
C TYR A 169 15.16 8.56 -9.93
N ARG A 170 14.46 8.18 -10.99
CA ARG A 170 13.09 7.67 -10.93
C ARG A 170 13.01 6.43 -10.05
N ASP A 171 13.83 5.42 -10.30
CA ASP A 171 13.76 4.15 -9.56
C ASP A 171 14.15 4.33 -8.09
N ARG A 172 15.04 5.28 -7.78
CA ARG A 172 15.31 5.68 -6.39
C ARG A 172 14.08 6.32 -5.75
N ALA A 173 13.40 7.22 -6.46
CA ALA A 173 12.15 7.79 -5.97
C ALA A 173 11.12 6.66 -5.72
N VAL A 174 10.89 5.79 -6.70
CA VAL A 174 10.00 4.62 -6.56
C VAL A 174 10.34 3.84 -5.29
N ARG A 175 11.60 3.42 -5.10
CA ARG A 175 12.00 2.64 -3.91
C ARG A 175 11.72 3.38 -2.60
N ILE A 176 12.01 4.69 -2.54
CA ILE A 176 11.71 5.52 -1.37
C ILE A 176 10.20 5.52 -1.08
N PHE A 177 9.38 5.83 -2.09
CA PHE A 177 7.94 5.94 -1.92
C PHE A 177 7.30 4.60 -1.54
N VAL A 178 7.72 3.50 -2.17
CA VAL A 178 7.25 2.15 -1.85
C VAL A 178 7.64 1.76 -0.41
N ASP A 179 8.88 2.01 0.02
CA ASP A 179 9.33 1.73 1.38
C ASP A 179 8.55 2.55 2.42
N PHE A 180 8.34 3.84 2.17
CA PHE A 180 7.68 4.73 3.13
C PHE A 180 6.16 4.58 3.18
N PHE A 181 5.50 4.05 2.16
CA PHE A 181 4.03 3.96 2.15
C PHE A 181 3.48 2.55 2.33
N PHE A 182 4.22 1.52 1.91
CA PHE A 182 3.69 0.16 1.87
C PHE A 182 4.69 -0.86 2.41
N ASP A 183 5.81 -1.11 1.73
CA ASP A 183 6.65 -2.28 1.98
C ASP A 183 7.10 -2.43 3.43
N CYS A 184 7.57 -1.34 4.04
CA CYS A 184 8.05 -1.40 5.42
C CYS A 184 6.90 -1.44 6.44
N ASP A 185 5.74 -0.88 6.11
CA ASP A 185 4.54 -0.96 6.97
C ASP A 185 3.96 -2.38 6.93
N PHE A 186 3.93 -3.03 5.76
CA PHE A 186 3.54 -4.43 5.61
C PHE A 186 4.49 -5.38 6.32
N LEU A 187 5.80 -5.13 6.23
CA LEU A 187 6.79 -5.91 6.99
C LEU A 187 6.60 -5.72 8.50
N GLU A 188 6.44 -4.49 8.98
CA GLU A 188 6.21 -4.22 10.40
C GLU A 188 4.91 -4.90 10.89
N PHE A 189 3.85 -4.82 10.09
CA PHE A 189 2.61 -5.52 10.37
C PHE A 189 2.83 -7.04 10.45
N GLY A 190 3.51 -7.63 9.47
CA GLY A 190 3.87 -9.04 9.49
C GLY A 190 4.67 -9.44 10.74
N LYS A 191 5.69 -8.67 11.11
CA LYS A 191 6.48 -8.90 12.34
C LYS A 191 5.62 -8.84 13.60
N LYS A 192 4.67 -7.90 13.68
CA LYS A 192 3.72 -7.82 14.81
C LYS A 192 2.78 -9.02 14.82
N ILE A 193 2.22 -9.41 13.68
CA ILE A 193 1.37 -10.59 13.55
C ILE A 193 2.11 -11.84 14.01
N ASP A 194 3.33 -12.08 13.53
CA ASP A 194 4.13 -13.24 13.96
C ASP A 194 4.35 -13.30 15.48
N THR A 195 4.59 -12.15 16.10
CA THR A 195 4.83 -12.04 17.55
C THR A 195 3.62 -12.51 18.38
N TYR A 196 2.39 -12.31 17.87
CA TYR A 196 1.17 -12.46 18.66
C TYR A 196 0.24 -13.59 18.20
N ILE A 197 0.31 -14.02 16.94
CA ILE A 197 -0.43 -15.19 16.45
C ILE A 197 0.09 -16.45 17.14
N ASN A 198 -0.81 -17.37 17.44
CA ASN A 198 -0.47 -18.63 18.09
C ASN A 198 0.59 -19.39 17.27
N LYS A 199 1.63 -19.91 17.94
CA LYS A 199 2.75 -20.63 17.31
C LYS A 199 2.32 -21.87 16.54
N THR A 200 1.15 -22.42 16.84
CA THR A 200 0.59 -23.58 16.13
C THR A 200 -0.10 -23.22 14.81
N LYS A 201 -0.21 -21.93 14.46
CA LYS A 201 -0.84 -21.46 13.23
C LYS A 201 0.18 -21.16 12.15
N ASP A 202 -0.25 -21.34 10.91
CA ASP A 202 0.56 -21.09 9.73
C ASP A 202 0.51 -19.62 9.33
N LYS A 203 1.69 -19.06 9.07
CA LYS A 203 1.87 -17.66 8.64
C LYS A 203 2.67 -17.68 7.36
N TYR A 204 2.21 -17.01 6.33
CA TYR A 204 2.90 -16.91 5.05
C TYR A 204 2.94 -15.48 4.57
N PHE A 205 4.00 -15.14 3.84
CA PHE A 205 4.12 -13.88 3.15
C PHE A 205 4.60 -14.16 1.73
N PHE A 206 3.88 -13.66 0.72
CA PHE A 206 4.39 -13.66 -0.65
C PHE A 206 4.39 -12.27 -1.28
N VAL A 207 5.24 -12.14 -2.31
CA VAL A 207 5.34 -10.96 -3.16
C VAL A 207 4.85 -11.33 -4.55
N LEU A 208 3.81 -10.64 -5.02
CA LEU A 208 3.33 -10.77 -6.39
C LEU A 208 4.24 -9.99 -7.34
N GLY A 209 4.92 -10.72 -8.22
CA GLY A 209 5.86 -10.19 -9.21
C GLY A 209 5.38 -10.26 -10.66
N LYS A 210 4.23 -10.87 -10.94
CA LYS A 210 3.71 -10.96 -12.31
C LYS A 210 2.91 -9.72 -12.68
N ARG A 211 3.45 -8.95 -13.62
CA ARG A 211 2.71 -7.87 -14.29
C ARG A 211 1.70 -8.48 -15.26
N ILE A 212 0.46 -8.02 -15.18
CA ILE A 212 -0.62 -8.44 -16.09
C ILE A 212 -0.44 -7.85 -17.47
N SER A 213 -0.67 -8.63 -18.53
CA SER A 213 -0.40 -8.20 -19.91
C SER A 213 -1.27 -7.03 -20.38
N ILE A 214 -2.44 -6.84 -19.77
CA ILE A 214 -3.37 -5.75 -20.10
C ILE A 214 -3.19 -4.52 -19.19
N ASN A 215 -2.11 -4.45 -18.41
CA ASN A 215 -1.89 -3.36 -17.48
C ASN A 215 -1.77 -2.01 -18.24
N PRO A 216 -2.71 -1.06 -18.04
CA PRO A 216 -2.72 0.20 -18.79
C PRO A 216 -1.71 1.21 -18.25
N TRP A 217 -1.06 0.93 -17.12
CA TRP A 217 -0.10 1.83 -16.50
C TRP A 217 1.28 1.72 -17.14
N GLN A 218 2.13 2.72 -16.92
CA GLN A 218 3.46 2.75 -17.55
C GLN A 218 4.36 1.61 -17.10
N LEU A 219 5.32 1.20 -17.94
CA LEU A 219 6.15 0.03 -17.64
C LEU A 219 6.90 0.14 -16.31
N PHE A 220 7.43 1.33 -15.98
CA PHE A 220 8.18 1.53 -14.75
C PHE A 220 7.34 1.35 -13.48
N PHE A 221 6.00 1.38 -13.58
CA PHE A 221 5.14 1.08 -12.45
C PHE A 221 5.34 -0.35 -11.95
N GLY A 222 5.73 -1.30 -12.82
CA GLY A 222 5.94 -2.70 -12.44
C GLY A 222 4.62 -3.38 -12.07
N VAL A 223 4.59 -4.09 -10.94
CA VAL A 223 3.35 -4.67 -10.39
C VAL A 223 2.84 -3.78 -9.28
N THR A 224 1.72 -3.12 -9.54
CA THR A 224 1.11 -2.15 -8.63
C THR A 224 -0.04 -2.76 -7.87
N HIS A 225 -0.53 -1.98 -6.91
CA HIS A 225 -1.84 -2.21 -6.31
C HIS A 225 -2.92 -2.48 -7.37
N ASP A 226 -3.94 -3.23 -6.96
CA ASP A 226 -5.11 -3.69 -7.72
C ASP A 226 -4.88 -4.68 -8.87
N CYS A 227 -3.64 -4.86 -9.34
CA CYS A 227 -3.35 -5.82 -10.42
C CYS A 227 -3.72 -7.26 -10.03
N GLN A 228 -3.58 -7.62 -8.75
CA GLN A 228 -3.86 -8.95 -8.21
C GLN A 228 -5.33 -9.36 -8.32
N SER A 229 -6.26 -8.39 -8.30
CA SER A 229 -7.70 -8.64 -8.37
C SER A 229 -8.11 -9.40 -9.64
N HIS A 230 -7.45 -9.12 -10.76
CA HIS A 230 -7.69 -9.78 -12.03
C HIS A 230 -7.40 -11.29 -11.95
N TYR A 231 -6.32 -11.66 -11.25
CA TYR A 231 -5.95 -13.07 -11.07
C TYR A 231 -6.78 -13.74 -9.99
N MET A 232 -7.06 -13.03 -8.90
CA MET A 232 -7.85 -13.51 -7.77
C MET A 232 -9.26 -13.95 -8.19
N PHE A 233 -9.88 -13.20 -9.11
CA PHE A 233 -11.26 -13.44 -9.54
C PHE A 233 -11.40 -14.07 -10.93
N GLY A 234 -10.30 -14.52 -11.54
CA GLY A 234 -10.40 -15.22 -12.83
C GLY A 234 -10.77 -14.31 -14.01
N HIS A 235 -10.45 -13.02 -13.99
CA HIS A 235 -10.76 -12.11 -15.09
C HIS A 235 -10.23 -12.61 -16.47
N PRO A 236 -9.04 -13.23 -16.59
CA PRO A 236 -8.59 -13.84 -17.85
C PRO A 236 -9.53 -14.92 -18.42
N PHE A 237 -10.35 -15.57 -17.60
CA PHE A 237 -11.36 -16.52 -18.04
C PHE A 237 -12.63 -15.81 -18.52
N LEU A 238 -13.06 -14.76 -17.81
CA LEU A 238 -14.28 -14.01 -18.12
C LEU A 238 -14.12 -13.10 -19.36
N ASN A 239 -12.91 -12.59 -19.60
CA ASN A 239 -12.62 -11.64 -20.67
C ASN A 239 -11.33 -12.00 -21.41
N ALA A 240 -11.23 -13.24 -21.88
CA ALA A 240 -10.05 -13.76 -22.57
C ALA A 240 -9.63 -12.90 -23.78
N THR A 241 -10.60 -12.33 -24.50
CA THR A 241 -10.36 -11.47 -25.67
C THR A 241 -9.53 -10.23 -25.35
N ALA A 242 -9.66 -9.66 -24.14
CA ALA A 242 -8.85 -8.49 -23.73
C ALA A 242 -7.35 -8.80 -23.68
N TYR A 243 -6.98 -10.06 -23.47
CA TYR A 243 -5.59 -10.51 -23.34
C TYR A 243 -4.95 -10.93 -24.66
N GLY A 244 -5.74 -11.10 -25.72
CA GLY A 244 -5.26 -11.52 -27.03
C GLY A 244 -4.44 -12.82 -26.96
N TYR A 245 -3.24 -12.80 -27.55
CA TYR A 245 -2.34 -13.96 -27.56
C TYR A 245 -1.84 -14.38 -26.17
N ASN A 246 -1.93 -13.51 -25.15
CA ASN A 246 -1.53 -13.81 -23.79
C ASN A 246 -2.62 -14.54 -22.97
N ALA A 247 -3.84 -14.67 -23.51
CA ALA A 247 -4.99 -15.19 -22.77
C ALA A 247 -4.71 -16.51 -22.04
N THR A 248 -4.14 -17.50 -22.74
CA THR A 248 -3.81 -18.81 -22.14
C THR A 248 -2.83 -18.69 -20.98
N MET A 249 -1.74 -17.91 -21.15
CA MET A 249 -0.74 -17.71 -20.10
C MET A 249 -1.34 -17.01 -18.87
N GLU A 250 -2.21 -16.03 -19.09
CA GLU A 250 -2.86 -15.28 -18.02
C GLU A 250 -3.93 -16.10 -17.29
N GLN A 251 -4.65 -16.97 -18.01
CA GLN A 251 -5.57 -17.96 -17.43
C GLN A 251 -4.83 -18.98 -16.58
N GLU A 252 -3.71 -19.51 -17.05
CA GLU A 252 -2.91 -20.45 -16.27
C GLU A 252 -2.39 -19.82 -14.98
N PHE A 253 -1.85 -18.60 -15.05
CA PHE A 253 -1.38 -17.90 -13.85
C PHE A 253 -2.54 -17.57 -12.91
N SER A 254 -3.68 -17.11 -13.42
CA SER A 254 -4.87 -16.87 -12.61
C SER A 254 -5.35 -18.16 -11.93
N SER A 255 -5.34 -19.30 -12.63
CA SER A 255 -5.65 -20.61 -12.03
C SER A 255 -4.68 -20.95 -10.89
N GLN A 256 -3.39 -20.73 -11.08
CA GLN A 256 -2.39 -20.94 -10.02
C GLN A 256 -2.62 -20.02 -8.82
N TYR A 257 -2.87 -18.74 -9.05
CA TYR A 257 -3.13 -17.76 -7.99
C TYR A 257 -4.39 -18.12 -7.19
N MET A 258 -5.50 -18.45 -7.87
CA MET A 258 -6.71 -18.95 -7.21
C MET A 258 -6.48 -20.25 -6.43
N LYS A 259 -5.63 -21.16 -6.92
CA LYS A 259 -5.24 -22.37 -6.20
C LYS A 259 -4.44 -22.07 -4.94
N ILE A 260 -3.57 -21.05 -4.92
CA ILE A 260 -2.87 -20.61 -3.72
C ILE A 260 -3.90 -20.18 -2.67
N LEU A 261 -4.83 -19.30 -3.03
CA LEU A 261 -5.88 -18.83 -2.11
C LEU A 261 -6.79 -19.98 -1.63
N SER A 262 -7.22 -20.85 -2.55
CA SER A 262 -8.06 -22.01 -2.24
C SER A 262 -7.39 -22.99 -1.28
N LYS A 263 -6.10 -23.32 -1.48
CA LYS A 263 -5.36 -24.18 -0.56
C LYS A 263 -5.18 -23.53 0.81
N PHE A 264 -4.81 -22.25 0.84
CA PHE A 264 -4.65 -21.53 2.09
C PHE A 264 -5.95 -21.50 2.90
N THR A 265 -7.08 -21.17 2.26
CA THR A 265 -8.39 -21.14 2.92
C THR A 265 -8.90 -22.52 3.33
N HIS A 266 -8.53 -23.58 2.62
CA HIS A 266 -8.96 -24.94 2.95
C HIS A 266 -8.22 -25.53 4.15
N ASN A 267 -6.89 -25.39 4.22
CA ASN A 267 -6.09 -26.05 5.26
C ASN A 267 -4.79 -25.33 5.63
N ALA A 268 -4.59 -24.10 5.14
CA ALA A 268 -3.37 -23.32 5.33
C ALA A 268 -2.08 -24.04 4.88
N LYS A 269 -2.13 -24.99 3.94
CA LYS A 269 -0.93 -25.66 3.40
C LYS A 269 -0.58 -25.16 2.01
N LEU A 270 0.54 -24.43 1.93
CA LEU A 270 1.07 -23.90 0.68
C LEU A 270 2.37 -24.58 0.28
N TYR A 271 2.50 -24.89 -1.01
CA TYR A 271 3.59 -25.69 -1.56
C TYR A 271 4.47 -24.83 -2.46
N LYS A 272 5.79 -25.01 -2.34
CA LYS A 272 6.78 -24.23 -3.05
C LYS A 272 6.89 -24.63 -4.52
N GLY A 273 6.55 -25.87 -4.87
CA GLY A 273 6.76 -26.39 -6.21
C GLY A 273 5.52 -27.00 -6.84
N TYR A 274 5.63 -27.24 -8.15
CA TYR A 274 4.70 -28.05 -8.92
C TYR A 274 5.37 -29.39 -9.30
N PRO A 275 4.68 -30.54 -9.25
CA PRO A 275 3.43 -30.74 -8.50
C PRO A 275 3.66 -30.54 -6.99
N ASP A 276 2.58 -30.35 -6.24
CA ASP A 276 2.65 -30.21 -4.78
C ASP A 276 3.31 -31.45 -4.16
N LYS A 277 4.24 -31.23 -3.23
CA LYS A 277 4.91 -32.29 -2.45
C LYS A 277 4.78 -32.00 -0.96
N ILE A 278 4.40 -33.00 -0.17
CA ILE A 278 4.16 -32.90 1.28
C ILE A 278 5.42 -32.54 2.09
N TRP A 279 6.60 -32.55 1.48
CA TRP A 279 7.87 -32.13 2.11
C TRP A 279 8.39 -30.79 1.57
N ASN A 280 7.66 -30.10 0.68
CA ASN A 280 8.12 -28.89 -0.01
C ASN A 280 7.14 -27.73 0.20
N TYR A 281 6.99 -27.28 1.44
CA TYR A 281 6.10 -26.18 1.81
C TYR A 281 6.73 -24.80 1.59
N TRP A 282 5.88 -23.78 1.56
CA TRP A 282 6.32 -22.40 1.75
C TRP A 282 6.96 -22.23 3.14
N PRO A 283 7.94 -21.35 3.29
CA PRO A 283 8.49 -21.03 4.61
C PRO A 283 7.40 -20.37 5.47
N ASN A 284 7.31 -20.79 6.73
CA ASN A 284 6.46 -20.07 7.70
C ASN A 284 7.12 -18.72 8.00
N PHE A 285 6.40 -17.63 7.78
CA PHE A 285 6.87 -16.28 8.01
C PHE A 285 7.11 -16.07 9.50
N ASN A 286 8.31 -15.59 9.85
CA ASN A 286 8.66 -15.20 11.21
C ASN A 286 9.39 -13.85 11.25
N ALA A 287 9.31 -13.16 12.39
CA ALA A 287 9.82 -11.80 12.54
C ALA A 287 11.35 -11.71 12.53
N GLY A 288 12.05 -12.81 12.79
CA GLY A 288 13.51 -12.90 12.81
C GLY A 288 14.09 -12.97 11.40
N GLU A 289 13.64 -13.94 10.60
CA GLU A 289 14.18 -14.22 9.27
C GLU A 289 13.43 -13.49 8.15
N THR A 290 12.12 -13.31 8.32
CA THR A 290 11.23 -12.61 7.38
C THR A 290 11.23 -13.19 5.97
N PHE A 291 11.43 -14.51 5.85
CA PHE A 291 11.34 -15.21 4.57
C PHE A 291 9.90 -15.30 4.07
N GLY A 292 9.77 -15.22 2.75
CA GLY A 292 8.52 -15.41 2.04
C GLY A 292 8.78 -15.93 0.63
N VAL A 293 7.73 -15.91 -0.21
CA VAL A 293 7.76 -16.50 -1.54
C VAL A 293 7.58 -15.44 -2.63
N PHE A 294 8.33 -15.53 -3.72
CA PHE A 294 8.14 -14.68 -4.87
C PHE A 294 7.28 -15.39 -5.93
N VAL A 295 6.10 -14.84 -6.20
CA VAL A 295 5.13 -15.39 -7.15
C VAL A 295 5.12 -14.49 -8.39
N ASN A 296 5.95 -14.82 -9.37
CA ASN A 296 6.17 -14.00 -10.58
C ASN A 296 5.85 -14.72 -11.90
N SER A 297 5.69 -16.04 -11.87
CA SER A 297 5.42 -16.87 -13.04
C SER A 297 4.52 -18.05 -12.70
N THR A 298 3.98 -18.69 -13.73
CA THR A 298 3.27 -19.97 -13.61
C THR A 298 4.30 -21.08 -13.46
N LEU A 299 4.24 -21.85 -12.37
CA LEU A 299 5.04 -23.04 -12.18
C LEU A 299 4.59 -24.13 -13.14
N ARG A 300 5.54 -24.76 -13.82
CA ARG A 300 5.32 -25.92 -14.69
C ARG A 300 6.33 -27.01 -14.37
N GLY A 301 6.06 -28.25 -14.78
CA GLY A 301 7.02 -29.35 -14.57
C GLY A 301 7.42 -29.53 -13.10
N TRP A 302 8.72 -29.40 -12.81
CA TRP A 302 9.31 -29.50 -11.46
C TRP A 302 9.74 -28.13 -10.89
N ASP A 303 9.18 -27.03 -11.42
CA ASP A 303 9.50 -25.67 -11.02
C ASP A 303 9.19 -25.42 -9.53
N GLN A 304 9.90 -24.45 -8.96
CA GLN A 304 9.68 -23.96 -7.60
C GLN A 304 9.68 -22.44 -7.57
N TYR A 305 8.90 -21.87 -6.67
CA TYR A 305 8.99 -20.44 -6.38
C TYR A 305 10.31 -20.10 -5.67
N ASP A 306 10.80 -18.89 -5.89
CA ASP A 306 11.95 -18.38 -5.16
C ASP A 306 11.56 -18.05 -3.70
N ILE A 307 12.45 -18.41 -2.77
CA ILE A 307 12.38 -17.93 -1.39
C ILE A 307 13.15 -16.62 -1.33
N ILE A 308 12.47 -15.57 -0.87
CA ILE A 308 13.02 -14.23 -0.79
C ILE A 308 12.95 -13.71 0.64
N ASN A 309 13.87 -12.81 0.98
CA ASN A 309 13.75 -12.03 2.20
C ASN A 309 12.78 -10.87 1.92
N ILE A 310 11.68 -10.80 2.68
CA ILE A 310 10.66 -9.75 2.54
C ILE A 310 11.19 -8.41 3.08
N SER A 311 12.08 -8.46 4.07
CA SER A 311 12.72 -7.28 4.63
C SER A 311 13.71 -6.67 3.65
N THR A 312 13.56 -5.37 3.39
CA THR A 312 14.62 -4.59 2.79
C THR A 312 15.57 -4.08 3.89
N HIS A 313 16.85 -3.88 3.56
CA HIS A 313 17.83 -3.32 4.49
C HIS A 313 17.52 -1.87 4.91
N THR A 314 16.57 -1.22 4.24
CA THR A 314 16.13 0.15 4.49
C THR A 314 15.00 0.22 5.53
N CYS A 315 14.21 -0.85 5.74
CA CYS A 315 12.99 -0.76 6.54
C CYS A 315 13.19 -0.36 8.00
N GLU A 316 14.21 -0.87 8.69
CA GLU A 316 14.50 -0.43 10.06
C GLU A 316 14.85 1.07 10.11
N ARG A 317 15.57 1.57 9.09
CA ARG A 317 15.90 3.00 9.00
C ARG A 317 14.69 3.86 8.66
N VAL A 318 13.80 3.36 7.81
CA VAL A 318 12.52 4.02 7.46
C VAL A 318 11.63 4.12 8.69
N LYS A 319 11.47 3.03 9.43
CA LYS A 319 10.75 3.00 10.70
C LYS A 319 11.29 4.03 11.68
N ASN A 320 12.62 4.06 11.88
CA ASN A 320 13.26 5.04 12.76
C ASN A 320 13.02 6.49 12.29
N ILE A 321 13.05 6.75 10.98
CA ILE A 321 12.74 8.09 10.47
C ILE A 321 11.29 8.47 10.78
N LYS A 322 10.33 7.57 10.52
CA LYS A 322 8.91 7.81 10.80
C LYS A 322 8.65 8.05 12.29
N LEU A 323 9.39 7.42 13.19
CA LEU A 323 9.22 7.60 14.63
C LEU A 323 9.89 8.89 15.13
N CYS A 324 11.18 9.08 14.82
CA CYS A 324 11.98 10.16 15.43
C CYS A 324 11.76 11.54 14.80
N TYR A 325 11.28 11.60 13.55
CA TYR A 325 11.13 12.87 12.84
C TYR A 325 9.68 13.27 12.62
N ARG A 326 8.70 12.49 13.07
CA ARG A 326 7.28 12.85 12.92
C ARG A 326 6.97 14.05 13.79
N LEU A 327 6.45 15.09 13.15
CA LEU A 327 5.98 16.26 13.86
C LEU A 327 4.65 15.92 14.53
N PRO A 328 4.43 16.37 15.77
CA PRO A 328 3.13 16.26 16.42
C PRO A 328 2.07 16.90 15.51
N ARG A 329 0.96 16.19 15.24
CA ARG A 329 -0.18 16.76 14.52
C ARG A 329 -0.89 17.84 15.36
N PHE A 330 -0.77 17.72 16.68
CA PHE A 330 -1.14 18.70 17.69
C PHE A 330 0.09 18.93 18.56
N SER A 331 0.49 20.18 18.75
CA SER A 331 1.71 20.58 19.46
C SER A 331 1.75 20.02 20.88
N ILE A 332 2.46 18.90 21.06
CA ILE A 332 3.08 18.53 22.33
C ILE A 332 4.54 18.19 22.00
N PRO A 333 5.49 19.08 22.32
CA PRO A 333 6.90 18.77 22.20
C PRO A 333 7.27 17.81 23.34
N ASP A 334 7.84 16.67 22.96
CA ASP A 334 9.06 16.11 23.54
C ASP A 334 9.03 14.58 23.46
N ILE A 335 10.07 14.04 22.82
CA ILE A 335 10.95 12.95 23.29
C ILE A 335 11.79 12.56 22.07
N CYS A 336 12.99 13.12 22.00
CA CYS A 336 14.16 12.50 21.38
C CYS A 336 15.39 13.15 22.02
N LEU A 337 15.93 12.51 23.05
CA LEU A 337 17.31 12.71 23.48
C LEU A 337 18.15 11.59 22.85
N ILE A 338 19.10 12.03 22.01
CA ILE A 338 20.31 11.37 21.46
C ILE A 338 20.09 10.24 20.45
#